data_AF-F1W0J7-F1
#
_entry.id   AF-F1W0J7-F1
#
_cell.length_a   1.000
_cell.length_b   1.000
_cell.length_c   1.000
_cell.angle_alpha   90.00
_cell.angle_beta   90.00
_cell.angle_gamma   90.00
#
_symmetry.space_group_name_H-M   'P 1'
#
loop_
_entity.id
_entity.type
_entity.pdbx_description
1 polymer ?
#
loop_
_entity_poly.entity_id
_entity_poly.type
_entity_poly.pdbx_seq_one_letter_code
_entity_poly.pdbx_strand_id
1 'polypeptide(L)'
;MATKTTKTTSSASSDGALLTEEQLLKMGEKDYMNEAQLAFFKARLQQLEKDLLKNAGETTEHLRETVLVPDPADRATIEEEHALELRTRDRERKLLKKVQQSIGIIDSGEYGWCEE
;
A
#
# COMPACT_ATOMS: atom_id res chain seq x y z
N MET A 1 37.87 19.15 24.22
CA MET A 1 37.17 19.11 22.91
C MET A 1 36.66 17.70 22.66
N ALA A 2 35.54 17.60 21.93
CA ALA A 2 34.76 16.40 21.56
C ALA A 2 33.70 15.93 22.58
N THR A 3 32.59 16.65 22.59
CA THR A 3 31.27 16.26 23.09
C THR A 3 30.76 15.03 22.32
N LYS A 4 30.45 13.93 23.02
CA LYS A 4 29.67 12.82 22.45
C LYS A 4 28.19 13.19 22.50
N THR A 5 27.63 13.50 21.35
CA THR A 5 26.20 13.78 21.17
C THR A 5 25.41 12.47 21.31
N THR A 6 24.41 12.51 22.17
CA THR A 6 23.42 11.47 22.46
C THR A 6 22.54 11.17 21.25
N LYS A 7 22.54 9.93 20.79
CA LYS A 7 21.51 9.41 19.86
C LYS A 7 20.29 9.02 20.70
N THR A 8 19.35 9.96 20.84
CA THR A 8 18.05 9.70 21.47
C THR A 8 17.21 8.85 20.52
N THR A 9 17.20 7.55 20.75
CA THR A 9 16.13 6.66 20.33
C THR A 9 14.97 6.81 21.32
N SER A 10 13.98 7.63 20.97
CA SER A 10 12.65 7.66 21.61
C SER A 10 11.79 6.61 20.90
N SER A 11 11.74 5.39 21.45
CA SER A 11 10.69 4.90 22.33
C SER A 11 9.36 4.65 21.61
N ALA A 12 9.23 3.43 21.10
CA ALA A 12 7.96 2.82 20.73
C ALA A 12 7.08 2.62 21.97
N SER A 13 5.89 3.22 21.97
CA SER A 13 4.60 2.63 22.37
C SER A 13 3.60 3.73 22.77
N SER A 14 2.54 3.92 21.97
CA SER A 14 1.26 4.42 22.46
C SER A 14 0.12 3.70 21.73
N ASP A 15 -0.46 2.71 22.42
CA ASP A 15 -1.85 2.28 22.23
C ASP A 15 -2.76 3.53 22.20
N GLY A 16 -3.79 3.67 21.38
CA GLY A 16 -4.45 2.71 20.51
C GLY A 16 -5.69 3.37 19.88
N ALA A 17 -5.50 4.56 19.32
CA ALA A 17 -6.51 5.24 18.52
C ALA A 17 -5.82 5.87 17.31
N LEU A 18 -5.93 5.20 16.16
CA LEU A 18 -5.59 5.83 14.88
C LEU A 18 -6.49 7.05 14.73
N LEU A 19 -5.92 8.19 14.35
CA LEU A 19 -6.67 9.40 14.01
C LEU A 19 -7.78 9.07 13.01
N THR A 20 -8.93 9.71 13.14
CA THR A 20 -9.94 9.65 12.07
C THR A 20 -9.57 10.61 10.94
N GLU A 21 -10.04 10.35 9.72
CA GLU A 21 -9.79 11.23 8.57
C GLU A 21 -10.21 12.69 8.86
N GLU A 22 -11.32 12.87 9.57
CA GLU A 22 -11.81 14.20 9.96
C GLU A 22 -10.88 14.92 10.93
N GLN A 23 -10.23 14.19 11.85
CA GLN A 23 -9.27 14.77 12.79
C GLN A 23 -7.97 15.15 12.09
N LEU A 24 -7.52 14.33 11.13
CA LEU A 24 -6.32 14.59 10.35
C LEU A 24 -6.46 15.87 9.51
N LEU A 25 -7.62 16.08 8.86
CA LEU A 25 -7.90 17.28 8.06
C LEU A 25 -8.02 18.57 8.87
N LYS A 26 -8.37 18.47 10.16
CA LYS A 26 -8.51 19.62 11.05
C LYS A 26 -7.17 20.09 11.65
N MET A 27 -6.11 19.29 11.53
CA MET A 27 -4.80 19.66 12.05
C MET A 27 -4.15 20.74 11.17
N GLY A 28 -3.42 21.66 11.81
CA GLY A 28 -2.79 22.79 11.12
C GLY A 28 -1.48 22.40 10.44
N GLU A 29 -0.92 23.32 9.66
CA GLU A 29 0.36 23.13 8.94
C GLU A 29 1.54 22.77 9.85
N LYS A 30 1.51 23.21 11.12
CA LYS A 30 2.56 22.90 12.11
C LYS A 30 2.61 21.43 12.51
N ASP A 31 1.50 20.72 12.34
CA ASP A 31 1.36 19.31 12.69
C ASP A 31 1.54 18.39 11.48
N TYR A 32 1.94 18.95 10.33
CA TYR A 32 2.13 18.22 9.09
C TYR A 32 3.16 17.10 9.26
N MET A 33 2.73 15.87 8.98
CA MET A 33 3.51 14.64 9.11
C MET A 33 4.11 14.41 10.50
N ASN A 34 3.38 14.79 11.55
CA ASN A 34 3.73 14.38 12.91
C ASN A 34 3.56 12.86 13.12
N GLU A 35 4.07 12.33 14.24
CA GLU A 35 4.05 10.89 14.54
C GLU A 35 2.63 10.28 14.46
N ALA A 36 1.61 11.04 14.86
CA ALA A 36 0.24 10.58 14.83
C ALA A 36 -0.31 10.48 13.38
N GLN A 37 -0.03 11.46 12.52
CA GLN A 37 -0.40 11.40 11.10
C GLN A 37 0.35 10.28 10.37
N LEU A 38 1.64 10.11 10.65
CA LEU A 38 2.43 9.02 10.06
C LEU A 38 1.88 7.65 10.47
N ALA A 39 1.49 7.48 11.73
CA ALA A 39 0.83 6.25 12.19
C ALA A 39 -0.49 5.98 11.44
N PHE A 40 -1.29 7.02 11.18
CA PHE A 40 -2.51 6.91 10.37
C PHE A 40 -2.21 6.45 8.93
N PHE A 41 -1.29 7.13 8.24
CA PHE A 41 -0.95 6.78 6.85
C PHE A 41 -0.32 5.39 6.75
N LYS A 42 0.52 5.01 7.72
CA LYS A 42 1.09 3.66 7.79
C LYS A 42 0.01 2.60 7.93
N ALA A 43 -0.95 2.79 8.83
CA ALA A 43 -2.07 1.87 9.00
C ALA A 43 -2.92 1.77 7.73
N ARG A 44 -3.19 2.90 7.06
CA ARG A 44 -3.94 2.95 5.80
C ARG A 44 -3.21 2.22 4.67
N LEU A 45 -1.91 2.43 4.53
CA LEU A 45 -1.09 1.75 3.51
C LEU A 45 -0.99 0.24 3.79
N GLN A 46 -0.90 -0.18 5.05
CA GLN A 46 -0.94 -1.61 5.41
C GLN A 46 -2.30 -2.26 5.12
N GLN A 47 -3.40 -1.54 5.31
CA GLN A 47 -4.72 -2.01 4.88
C GLN A 47 -4.78 -2.16 3.36
N LEU A 48 -4.35 -1.13 2.62
CA LEU A 48 -4.26 -1.18 1.15
C LEU A 48 -3.38 -2.33 0.66
N GLU A 49 -2.25 -2.60 1.31
CA GLU A 49 -1.38 -3.74 0.98
C GLU A 49 -2.13 -5.07 1.13
N LYS A 50 -2.85 -5.27 2.23
CA LYS A 50 -3.64 -6.48 2.47
C LYS A 50 -4.75 -6.65 1.44
N ASP A 51 -5.45 -5.57 1.11
CA ASP A 51 -6.52 -5.59 0.12
C ASP A 51 -5.99 -5.95 -1.27
N LEU A 52 -4.83 -5.37 -1.67
CA LEU A 52 -4.17 -5.71 -2.94
C LEU A 52 -3.72 -7.17 -3.00
N LEU A 53 -3.18 -7.71 -1.89
CA LEU A 53 -2.79 -9.11 -1.82
C LEU A 53 -3.99 -10.05 -1.91
N LYS A 54 -5.13 -9.67 -1.31
CA LYS A 54 -6.37 -10.43 -1.39
C LYS A 54 -6.91 -10.45 -2.82
N ASN A 55 -7.01 -9.29 -3.47
CA ASN A 55 -7.47 -9.18 -4.87
C ASN A 55 -6.55 -9.93 -5.84
N ALA A 56 -5.23 -9.89 -5.61
CA ALA A 56 -4.27 -10.69 -6.37
C ALA A 56 -4.49 -12.19 -6.21
N GLY A 57 -4.89 -12.64 -5.01
CA GLY A 57 -5.30 -14.03 -4.77
C GLY A 57 -6.55 -14.41 -5.56
N GLU A 58 -7.61 -13.60 -5.48
CA GLU A 58 -8.89 -13.83 -6.18
C GLU A 58 -8.70 -13.92 -7.71
N THR A 59 -7.97 -12.97 -8.31
CA THR A 59 -7.66 -13.00 -9.75
C THR A 59 -6.82 -14.20 -10.16
N THR A 60 -5.93 -14.70 -9.28
CA THR A 60 -5.14 -15.89 -9.57
C THR A 60 -6.00 -17.15 -9.60
N GLU A 61 -7.03 -17.23 -8.75
CA GLU A 61 -7.98 -18.35 -8.78
C GLU A 61 -8.86 -18.30 -10.05
N HIS A 62 -9.35 -17.12 -10.46
CA HIS A 62 -10.10 -16.97 -11.73
C HIS A 62 -9.29 -17.40 -12.97
N LEU A 63 -7.99 -17.07 -13.01
CA LEU A 63 -7.08 -17.53 -14.06
C LEU A 63 -6.85 -19.05 -14.06
N ARG A 64 -7.06 -19.74 -12.92
CA ARG A 64 -6.95 -21.20 -12.84
C ARG A 64 -8.24 -21.90 -13.26
N GLU A 65 -9.39 -21.29 -12.96
CA GLU A 65 -10.71 -21.83 -13.34
C GLU A 65 -10.92 -21.83 -14.86
N THR A 66 -10.34 -20.85 -15.57
CA THR A 66 -10.40 -20.71 -17.03
C THR A 66 -9.55 -21.74 -17.82
N VAL A 67 -8.90 -22.70 -17.15
CA VAL A 67 -8.09 -23.77 -17.78
C VAL A 67 -8.95 -24.88 -18.41
N LEU A 68 -10.28 -24.88 -18.17
CA LEU A 68 -11.19 -25.80 -18.86
C LEU A 68 -11.15 -25.53 -20.37
N VAL A 69 -10.87 -26.58 -21.16
CA VAL A 69 -10.71 -26.47 -22.63
C VAL A 69 -11.98 -25.86 -23.22
N PRO A 70 -11.91 -24.62 -23.74
CA PRO A 70 -13.06 -24.00 -24.37
C PRO A 70 -13.48 -24.76 -25.61
N ASP A 71 -14.77 -24.68 -25.92
CA ASP A 71 -15.20 -25.02 -27.25
C ASP A 71 -14.57 -24.03 -28.28
N PRO A 72 -14.54 -24.37 -29.58
CA PRO A 72 -13.95 -23.51 -30.59
C PRO A 72 -14.63 -22.14 -30.76
N ALA A 73 -15.90 -21.99 -30.40
CA ALA A 73 -16.66 -20.75 -30.49
C ALA A 73 -16.38 -19.81 -29.29
N ASP A 74 -16.15 -20.35 -28.10
CA ASP A 74 -15.93 -19.58 -26.86
C ASP A 74 -14.46 -19.16 -26.67
N ARG A 75 -13.54 -19.81 -27.40
CA ARG A 75 -12.09 -19.59 -27.28
C ARG A 75 -11.68 -18.12 -27.41
N ALA A 76 -12.25 -17.40 -28.37
CA ALA A 76 -11.89 -16.01 -28.63
C ALA A 76 -12.26 -15.08 -27.46
N THR A 77 -13.45 -15.29 -26.87
CA THR A 77 -13.94 -14.51 -25.72
C THR A 77 -13.08 -14.76 -24.49
N ILE A 78 -12.75 -16.02 -24.20
CA ILE A 78 -11.95 -16.40 -23.03
C ILE A 78 -10.51 -15.87 -23.15
N GLU A 79 -9.91 -15.92 -24.34
CA GLU A 79 -8.58 -15.36 -24.57
C GLU A 79 -8.55 -13.84 -24.35
N GLU A 80 -9.60 -13.12 -24.74
CA GLU A 80 -9.73 -11.68 -24.49
C GLU A 80 -9.87 -11.37 -22.99
N GLU A 81 -10.75 -12.08 -22.29
CA GLU A 81 -10.94 -11.94 -20.83
C GLU A 81 -9.64 -12.19 -20.08
N HIS A 82 -8.94 -13.30 -20.40
CA HIS A 82 -7.66 -13.64 -19.80
C HIS A 82 -6.59 -12.57 -20.08
N ALA A 83 -6.57 -11.97 -21.27
CA ALA A 83 -5.65 -10.88 -21.58
C ALA A 83 -5.94 -9.61 -20.76
N LEU A 84 -7.21 -9.32 -20.47
CA LEU A 84 -7.61 -8.21 -19.60
C LEU A 84 -7.23 -8.47 -18.13
N GLU A 85 -7.48 -9.67 -17.62
CA GLU A 85 -7.12 -10.07 -16.25
C GLU A 85 -5.61 -9.99 -16.01
N LEU A 86 -4.79 -10.48 -16.94
CA LEU A 86 -3.33 -10.37 -16.86
C LEU A 86 -2.85 -8.91 -16.75
N ARG A 87 -3.47 -8.00 -17.53
CA ARG A 87 -3.14 -6.56 -17.48
C ARG A 87 -3.53 -5.95 -16.15
N THR A 88 -4.67 -6.31 -15.60
CA THR A 88 -5.13 -5.85 -14.28
C THR A 88 -4.17 -6.31 -13.19
N ARG A 89 -3.80 -7.58 -13.17
CA ARG A 89 -2.83 -8.14 -12.22
C ARG A 89 -1.48 -7.44 -12.29
N ASP A 90 -0.98 -7.13 -13.49
CA ASP A 90 0.28 -6.40 -13.64
C ASP A 90 0.22 -4.98 -13.06
N ARG A 91 -0.94 -4.31 -13.16
CA ARG A 91 -1.16 -2.99 -12.53
C ARG A 91 -1.20 -3.11 -11.02
N GLU A 92 -1.92 -4.08 -10.48
CA GLU A 92 -2.00 -4.35 -9.04
C GLU A 92 -0.62 -4.68 -8.46
N ARG A 93 0.17 -5.52 -9.13
CA ARG A 93 1.55 -5.83 -8.72
C ARG A 93 2.43 -4.58 -8.68
N LYS A 94 2.30 -3.69 -9.66
CA LYS A 94 3.04 -2.42 -9.66
C LYS A 94 2.57 -1.50 -8.54
N LEU A 95 1.26 -1.45 -8.28
CA LEU A 95 0.68 -0.67 -7.18
C LEU A 95 1.14 -1.20 -5.83
N LEU A 96 1.15 -2.52 -5.62
CA LEU A 96 1.66 -3.16 -4.41
C LEU A 96 3.10 -2.75 -4.11
N LYS A 97 3.97 -2.78 -5.13
CA LYS A 97 5.37 -2.31 -4.97
C LYS A 97 5.44 -0.85 -4.54
N LYS A 98 4.59 0.03 -5.09
CA LYS A 98 4.54 1.43 -4.69
C LYS A 98 4.08 1.60 -3.25
N VAL A 99 3.04 0.86 -2.83
CA VAL A 99 2.56 0.88 -1.44
C VAL A 99 3.66 0.45 -0.48
N GLN A 100 4.38 -0.64 -0.78
CA GLN A 100 5.50 -1.11 0.02
C GLN A 100 6.64 -0.09 0.08
N GLN A 101 6.95 0.57 -1.04
CA GLN A 101 7.93 1.66 -1.07
C GLN A 101 7.49 2.82 -0.19
N SER A 102 6.22 3.25 -0.26
CA SER A 102 5.69 4.32 0.58
C SER A 102 5.75 3.99 2.07
N ILE A 103 5.51 2.74 2.46
CA ILE A 103 5.70 2.28 3.86
C ILE A 103 7.18 2.42 4.26
N GLY A 104 8.11 2.04 3.38
CA GLY A 104 9.55 2.23 3.62
C GLY A 104 9.95 3.70 3.76
N ILE A 105 9.35 4.60 2.99
CA ILE A 105 9.59 6.06 3.08
C ILE A 105 9.02 6.64 4.39
N ILE A 106 7.91 6.10 4.90
CA ILE A 106 7.40 6.46 6.24
C ILE A 106 8.42 6.05 7.31
N ASP A 107 9.00 4.86 7.18
CA ASP A 107 10.00 4.37 8.14
C ASP A 107 11.32 5.13 8.07
N SER A 108 11.69 5.72 6.92
CA SER A 108 12.84 6.63 6.81
C SER A 108 12.54 8.05 7.32
N GLY A 109 11.27 8.41 7.49
CA GLY A 109 10.84 9.73 7.92
C GLY A 109 10.85 10.78 6.80
N GLU A 110 10.82 10.36 5.54
CA GLU A 110 10.80 11.22 4.34
C GLU A 110 9.42 11.23 3.65
N TYR A 111 8.39 10.70 4.31
CA TYR A 111 7.04 10.63 3.74
C TYR A 111 6.28 11.95 3.85
N GLY A 112 5.74 12.42 2.74
CA GLY A 112 4.91 13.64 2.68
C GLY A 112 5.61 14.84 2.04
N TRP A 113 6.91 14.76 1.74
CA TRP A 113 7.61 15.82 1.03
C TRP A 113 7.76 15.49 -0.45
N CYS A 114 7.75 16.51 -1.30
CA CYS A 114 7.86 16.32 -2.75
C CYS A 114 9.29 15.87 -3.10
N GLU A 115 9.39 14.77 -3.86
CA GLU A 115 10.64 14.38 -4.53
C GLU A 115 10.76 15.18 -5.84
N GLU A 116 11.97 15.67 -6.16
CA GLU A 116 12.26 16.43 -7.40
C GLU A 116 12.30 15.55 -8.66
#